data_AF-A0AAE0WEK0-F1
#
_entry.id   AF-A0AAE0WEK0-F1
#
_cell.length_a   1.000
_cell.length_b   1.000
_cell.length_c   1.000
_cell.angle_alpha   90.00
_cell.angle_beta   90.00
_cell.angle_gamma   90.00
#
_symmetry.space_group_name_H-M   'P 1'
#
loop_
_entity.id
_entity.type
_entity.pdbx_description
1 polymer ?
#
loop_
_entity_poly.entity_id
_entity_poly.type
_entity_poly.pdbx_seq_one_letter_code
_entity_poly.pdbx_strand_id
1 'polypeptide(L)'
;MSIGTRKNKNRKERRKQAFTRASDHSVFILATPIVKERHATRISTFELTRASPKSPTKQRQIIMMDPNNRKSCARNILSTANKQLLMQRVWCRTGLGVITRVWKRFGQIPVKNNPFQLVLADVWRNLVVQMSTMAYTPVEYGTPNTLDYRIYFKASNGNFISPFHDIPLYADKEKNIFNMVVEIPKWTNHKMELNKEEKLNPMKQDVKSGKVRFVKNFFPHHGYIWNYGAFPQTWEDPNYTEPETGTKGDKDPLDVCEIGNKVHKRGAVIQVKVLGIMCLVDEGETDWKVLCIDVNDPNASKMNDIEDVERLMPGFLRATFEWFSLYKVPDGKEVNKFAFGGDAKKRDYTIEKIVETHEQWKKLIGKEVECLGIACENVTVGGSPYRISPEDAQHEVSKQPELKPAAPLPDDVDVWHFIDPKVQMTIDEKSKMKCGL
;
A
#
# COMPACT_ATOMS: atom_id res chain seq x y z
N MET A 1 -36.28 50.39 65.41
CA MET A 1 -37.48 50.32 64.53
C MET A 1 -37.01 49.66 63.23
N SER A 2 -37.47 48.45 62.89
CA SER A 2 -38.53 48.14 61.87
C SER A 2 -38.16 48.54 60.42
N ILE A 3 -38.39 47.81 59.31
CA ILE A 3 -39.03 46.51 58.92
C ILE A 3 -38.50 46.13 57.49
N GLY A 4 -38.54 44.90 56.92
CA GLY A 4 -38.96 43.57 57.45
C GLY A 4 -39.35 42.44 56.44
N THR A 5 -39.15 42.53 55.11
CA THR A 5 -39.71 41.60 54.09
C THR A 5 -38.68 40.66 53.42
N ARG A 6 -38.62 39.35 53.73
CA ARG A 6 -39.37 38.17 53.19
C ARG A 6 -38.89 37.69 51.79
N LYS A 7 -38.19 36.54 51.68
CA LYS A 7 -38.64 35.10 51.66
C LYS A 7 -39.20 34.66 50.28
N ASN A 8 -38.96 33.45 49.72
CA ASN A 8 -38.22 32.27 50.18
C ASN A 8 -37.81 31.31 49.03
N LYS A 9 -36.98 30.29 49.30
CA LYS A 9 -36.58 29.19 48.38
C LYS A 9 -37.63 28.05 48.23
N ASN A 10 -37.47 27.29 47.14
CA ASN A 10 -37.77 25.85 46.93
C ASN A 10 -39.23 25.31 46.99
N ARG A 11 -39.59 24.52 45.96
CA ARG A 11 -40.26 23.22 46.17
C ARG A 11 -39.86 22.18 45.12
N LYS A 12 -39.59 20.95 45.59
CA LYS A 12 -39.20 19.76 44.82
C LYS A 12 -40.41 18.97 44.28
N GLU A 13 -40.14 18.18 43.24
CA GLU A 13 -40.69 16.84 42.93
C GLU A 13 -42.21 16.60 42.88
N ARG A 14 -42.69 16.00 41.77
CA ARG A 14 -43.33 14.66 41.82
C ARG A 14 -43.55 13.98 40.46
N ARG A 15 -43.46 12.64 40.53
CA ARG A 15 -43.98 11.58 39.62
C ARG A 15 -43.21 11.21 38.34
N LYS A 16 -42.40 10.13 38.51
CA LYS A 16 -42.28 9.04 37.53
C LYS A 16 -43.61 8.29 37.40
N GLN A 17 -43.94 7.77 36.22
CA GLN A 17 -44.21 6.34 36.00
C GLN A 17 -44.20 6.01 34.50
N ALA A 18 -43.84 4.78 34.16
CA ALA A 18 -43.60 4.32 32.80
C ALA A 18 -44.75 3.44 32.29
N PHE A 19 -44.84 3.29 30.96
CA PHE A 19 -45.46 2.12 30.32
C PHE A 19 -44.60 1.64 29.16
N THR A 20 -44.70 0.35 28.84
CA THR A 20 -43.73 -0.42 28.05
C THR A 20 -44.27 -0.88 26.69
N ARG A 21 -43.32 -1.11 25.75
CA ARG A 21 -43.43 -1.96 24.54
C ARG A 21 -44.56 -1.67 23.52
N ALA A 22 -44.14 -1.31 22.31
CA ALA A 22 -44.29 -2.20 21.15
C ALA A 22 -43.24 -1.83 20.08
N SER A 23 -42.81 -2.84 19.32
CA SER A 23 -41.96 -2.71 18.13
C SER A 23 -42.77 -2.30 16.91
N ASP A 24 -42.18 -1.54 15.99
CA ASP A 24 -42.31 -1.89 14.57
C ASP A 24 -41.19 -1.31 13.68
N HIS A 25 -40.92 -2.02 12.58
CA HIS A 25 -39.84 -1.68 11.64
C HIS A 25 -40.23 -0.55 10.67
N SER A 26 -39.30 0.37 10.42
CA SER A 26 -39.29 1.14 9.17
C SER A 26 -37.85 1.35 8.68
N VAL A 27 -37.47 0.56 7.67
CA VAL A 27 -36.19 0.68 6.98
C VAL A 27 -36.29 1.83 5.96
N PHE A 28 -35.50 2.88 6.12
CA PHE A 28 -35.34 3.91 5.08
C PHE A 28 -34.34 3.43 4.04
N ILE A 29 -34.83 2.80 2.97
CA ILE A 29 -34.06 2.57 1.75
C ILE A 29 -34.17 3.82 0.87
N LEU A 30 -33.06 4.53 0.68
CA LEU A 30 -32.95 5.58 -0.34
C LEU A 30 -32.88 4.92 -1.72
N ALA A 31 -33.99 4.88 -2.43
CA ALA A 31 -34.05 4.42 -3.81
C ALA A 31 -33.54 5.51 -4.78
N THR A 32 -32.49 5.20 -5.54
CA THR A 32 -32.03 6.03 -6.65
C THR A 32 -32.94 5.85 -7.88
N PRO A 33 -33.21 6.89 -8.69
CA PRO A 33 -34.04 6.76 -9.88
C PRO A 33 -33.28 6.02 -11.01
N ILE A 34 -33.85 4.90 -11.47
CA ILE A 34 -33.38 4.21 -12.69
C ILE A 34 -33.88 4.96 -13.92
N VAL A 35 -32.97 5.54 -14.69
CA VAL A 35 -33.27 6.12 -16.01
C VAL A 35 -33.57 4.98 -16.99
N LYS A 36 -34.79 4.97 -17.54
CA LYS A 36 -35.17 4.06 -18.64
C LYS A 36 -34.91 4.73 -19.98
N GLU A 37 -33.86 4.31 -20.68
CA GLU A 37 -33.75 4.57 -22.11
C GLU A 37 -34.81 3.79 -22.88
N ARG A 38 -35.53 4.46 -23.77
CA ARG A 38 -36.39 3.86 -24.79
C ARG A 38 -35.82 4.23 -26.16
N HIS A 39 -35.24 3.25 -26.86
CA HIS A 39 -34.93 3.43 -28.28
C HIS A 39 -36.23 3.59 -29.08
N ALA A 40 -36.43 4.77 -29.66
CA ALA A 40 -37.45 5.01 -30.66
C ALA A 40 -36.81 4.91 -32.05
N THR A 41 -37.29 3.94 -32.85
CA THR A 41 -36.90 3.81 -34.25
C THR A 41 -37.46 4.99 -35.04
N ARG A 42 -36.62 5.70 -35.81
CA ARG A 42 -37.12 6.65 -36.81
C ARG A 42 -36.41 6.45 -38.15
N ILE A 43 -37.21 6.08 -39.13
CA ILE A 43 -36.82 5.98 -40.53
C ILE A 43 -36.84 7.39 -41.12
N SER A 44 -35.79 7.77 -41.86
CA SER A 44 -35.85 8.88 -42.80
C SER A 44 -34.99 8.57 -44.03
N THR A 45 -35.68 8.40 -45.15
CA THR A 45 -35.15 8.21 -46.50
C THR A 45 -34.24 9.34 -46.95
N PHE A 46 -33.18 9.02 -47.71
CA PHE A 46 -32.57 9.93 -48.67
C PHE A 46 -32.24 9.19 -49.98
N GLU A 47 -32.23 9.93 -51.07
CA GLU A 47 -32.46 9.40 -52.43
C GLU A 47 -31.22 8.83 -53.14
N LEU A 48 -31.50 7.96 -54.11
CA LEU A 48 -30.53 7.42 -55.07
C LEU A 48 -30.27 8.42 -56.21
N THR A 49 -29.01 8.60 -56.58
CA THR A 49 -28.64 8.88 -57.98
C THR A 49 -27.56 7.91 -58.47
N ARG A 50 -27.57 7.64 -59.78
CA ARG A 50 -26.97 6.45 -60.42
C ARG A 50 -25.55 6.70 -60.92
N ALA A 51 -24.71 5.65 -60.87
CA ALA A 51 -23.65 5.42 -61.85
C ALA A 51 -23.37 3.92 -62.03
N SER A 52 -23.09 3.49 -63.26
CA SER A 52 -22.85 2.10 -63.69
C SER A 52 -22.33 2.13 -65.15
N PRO A 53 -21.80 1.04 -65.74
CA PRO A 53 -20.83 0.04 -65.25
C PRO A 53 -19.60 -0.07 -66.17
N LYS A 54 -18.50 -0.73 -65.75
CA LYS A 54 -17.66 -1.59 -66.63
C LYS A 54 -17.04 -2.77 -65.86
N SER A 55 -16.95 -3.91 -66.53
CA SER A 55 -16.36 -5.21 -66.13
C SER A 55 -15.06 -5.45 -66.97
N PRO A 56 -14.39 -6.63 -67.05
CA PRO A 56 -14.71 -7.96 -66.48
C PRO A 56 -13.53 -8.86 -65.99
N THR A 57 -13.90 -10.05 -65.46
CA THR A 57 -13.21 -11.37 -65.53
C THR A 57 -11.85 -11.64 -64.88
N LYS A 58 -11.83 -12.62 -63.96
CA LYS A 58 -11.33 -13.98 -64.26
C LYS A 58 -11.92 -15.05 -63.33
N GLN A 59 -12.03 -16.29 -63.81
CA GLN A 59 -12.73 -17.42 -63.20
C GLN A 59 -12.04 -18.74 -63.60
N ARG A 60 -11.99 -19.75 -62.69
CA ARG A 60 -11.75 -21.21 -62.91
C ARG A 60 -11.87 -21.90 -61.53
N GLN A 61 -12.92 -22.69 -61.26
CA GLN A 61 -13.08 -24.14 -61.51
C GLN A 61 -11.98 -24.99 -60.84
N ILE A 62 -12.24 -25.70 -59.74
CA ILE A 62 -13.05 -26.94 -59.52
C ILE A 62 -12.36 -28.22 -60.04
N ILE A 63 -12.07 -29.14 -59.11
CA ILE A 63 -11.98 -30.60 -59.32
C ILE A 63 -12.72 -31.27 -58.15
N MET A 64 -13.44 -32.38 -58.41
CA MET A 64 -14.25 -33.11 -57.42
C MET A 64 -13.71 -34.50 -57.07
N MET A 65 -13.98 -34.93 -55.83
CA MET A 65 -14.27 -36.29 -55.35
C MET A 65 -13.27 -37.45 -55.54
N ASP A 66 -12.93 -38.10 -54.42
CA ASP A 66 -13.10 -39.56 -54.24
C ASP A 66 -13.56 -39.85 -52.79
N PRO A 67 -14.70 -40.56 -52.56
CA PRO A 67 -15.16 -40.95 -51.24
C PRO A 67 -15.24 -42.48 -51.04
N ASN A 68 -14.29 -43.08 -50.31
CA ASN A 68 -14.46 -44.46 -49.81
C ASN A 68 -13.76 -44.74 -48.48
N ASN A 69 -14.53 -44.75 -47.38
CA ASN A 69 -14.93 -45.99 -46.68
C ASN A 69 -15.26 -45.70 -45.19
N ARG A 70 -16.55 -45.54 -44.88
CA ARG A 70 -17.07 -45.57 -43.50
C ARG A 70 -17.65 -46.95 -43.21
N LYS A 71 -17.21 -47.59 -42.11
CA LYS A 71 -18.09 -48.35 -41.18
C LYS A 71 -17.56 -48.10 -39.76
N SER A 72 -18.23 -47.32 -38.90
CA SER A 72 -19.47 -47.64 -38.16
C SER A 72 -19.30 -48.86 -37.26
N CYS A 73 -19.46 -48.78 -35.94
CA CYS A 73 -20.71 -48.47 -35.21
C CYS A 73 -20.39 -48.18 -33.72
N ALA A 74 -21.25 -47.62 -32.86
CA ALA A 74 -22.51 -46.87 -33.03
C ALA A 74 -22.97 -46.34 -31.65
N ARG A 75 -23.71 -45.20 -31.62
CA ARG A 75 -24.79 -44.82 -30.65
C ARG A 75 -24.44 -44.79 -29.13
N ASN A 76 -24.96 -43.88 -28.29
CA ASN A 76 -25.91 -42.78 -28.46
C ASN A 76 -25.83 -41.79 -27.26
N ILE A 77 -26.08 -40.50 -27.54
CA ILE A 77 -26.88 -39.53 -26.73
C ILE A 77 -26.39 -39.09 -25.33
N LEU A 78 -26.24 -37.75 -25.18
CA LEU A 78 -26.37 -36.83 -24.01
C LEU A 78 -26.23 -37.37 -22.55
N SER A 79 -25.61 -36.65 -21.60
CA SER A 79 -25.64 -35.19 -21.38
C SER A 79 -24.43 -34.62 -20.59
N THR A 80 -24.56 -33.34 -20.20
CA THR A 80 -23.61 -32.44 -19.50
C THR A 80 -23.08 -32.87 -18.13
N ALA A 81 -21.88 -32.38 -17.82
CA ALA A 81 -21.36 -32.00 -16.50
C ALA A 81 -21.36 -33.03 -15.35
N ASN A 82 -20.21 -33.69 -15.13
CA ASN A 82 -19.52 -33.76 -13.81
C ASN A 82 -18.36 -34.78 -13.82
N LYS A 83 -17.12 -34.32 -14.07
CA LYS A 83 -15.88 -35.05 -13.69
C LYS A 83 -14.80 -34.14 -13.10
N GLN A 84 -15.21 -33.07 -12.41
CA GLN A 84 -14.34 -32.24 -11.58
C GLN A 84 -13.99 -32.90 -10.22
N LEU A 85 -14.27 -34.21 -10.06
CA LEU A 85 -14.19 -34.95 -8.79
C LEU A 85 -13.37 -36.26 -8.85
N LEU A 86 -12.62 -36.53 -9.93
CA LEU A 86 -11.87 -37.80 -10.09
C LEU A 86 -10.33 -37.65 -10.10
N MET A 87 -9.80 -36.44 -9.94
CA MET A 87 -8.35 -36.15 -9.86
C MET A 87 -7.91 -35.74 -8.45
N GLN A 88 -8.55 -36.28 -7.41
CA GLN A 88 -8.24 -35.97 -5.99
C GLN A 88 -7.96 -37.19 -5.10
N ARG A 89 -7.91 -38.42 -5.63
CA ARG A 89 -7.71 -39.64 -4.81
C ARG A 89 -6.74 -40.71 -5.32
N VAL A 90 -6.05 -40.52 -6.45
CA VAL A 90 -5.01 -41.47 -6.89
C VAL A 90 -3.79 -40.74 -7.48
N TRP A 91 -2.94 -40.19 -6.60
CA TRP A 91 -1.47 -40.14 -6.79
C TRP A 91 -0.75 -39.83 -5.48
N CYS A 92 -1.04 -40.62 -4.45
CA CYS A 92 -0.17 -40.79 -3.30
C CYS A 92 0.33 -42.24 -3.29
N ARG A 93 1.61 -42.44 -2.98
CA ARG A 93 2.42 -43.67 -3.20
C ARG A 93 2.87 -43.90 -4.66
N THR A 94 3.98 -43.28 -5.06
CA THR A 94 5.25 -44.02 -5.22
C THR A 94 6.45 -43.08 -5.48
N GLY A 95 7.46 -43.16 -4.61
CA GLY A 95 8.88 -43.01 -4.98
C GLY A 95 9.39 -41.65 -5.47
N LEU A 96 10.00 -40.89 -4.55
CA LEU A 96 10.87 -39.73 -4.80
C LEU A 96 12.19 -40.07 -5.57
N GLY A 97 12.25 -41.22 -6.26
CA GLY A 97 13.48 -41.82 -6.80
C GLY A 97 13.62 -41.85 -8.33
N VAL A 98 12.63 -41.36 -9.08
CA VAL A 98 12.66 -41.33 -10.57
C VAL A 98 13.12 -39.98 -11.11
N ILE A 99 12.85 -38.88 -10.39
CA ILE A 99 13.12 -37.50 -10.83
C ILE A 99 14.62 -37.25 -11.10
N THR A 100 15.52 -37.85 -10.31
CA THR A 100 16.98 -37.74 -10.49
C THR A 100 17.54 -38.55 -11.66
N ARG A 101 16.81 -39.54 -12.19
CA ARG A 101 17.25 -40.34 -13.35
C ARG A 101 16.82 -39.77 -14.69
N VAL A 102 15.67 -39.07 -14.74
CA VAL A 102 15.22 -38.40 -15.97
C VAL A 102 16.14 -37.20 -16.28
N TRP A 103 16.51 -36.41 -15.27
CA TRP A 103 17.36 -35.23 -15.49
C TRP A 103 18.76 -35.57 -16.03
N LYS A 104 19.35 -36.70 -15.58
CA LYS A 104 20.66 -37.18 -16.08
C LYS A 104 20.67 -37.68 -17.53
N ARG A 105 19.52 -37.77 -18.23
CA ARG A 105 19.45 -38.21 -19.64
C ARG A 105 18.98 -37.13 -20.62
N PHE A 106 18.66 -35.93 -20.15
CA PHE A 106 18.27 -34.78 -20.99
C PHE A 106 19.30 -33.63 -21.01
N GLY A 107 20.40 -33.74 -20.27
CA GLY A 107 21.42 -32.68 -20.16
C GLY A 107 22.33 -32.44 -21.38
N GLN A 108 22.04 -33.01 -22.55
CA GLN A 108 22.85 -32.86 -23.78
C GLN A 108 22.00 -32.85 -25.06
N ILE A 109 21.01 -31.95 -25.16
CA ILE A 109 20.32 -31.66 -26.43
C ILE A 109 20.20 -30.13 -26.59
N PRO A 110 20.66 -29.54 -27.72
CA PRO A 110 20.63 -28.09 -27.91
C PRO A 110 19.20 -27.57 -28.11
N VAL A 111 18.92 -26.39 -27.53
CA VAL A 111 17.59 -25.77 -27.50
C VAL A 111 17.19 -25.24 -28.88
N LYS A 112 16.16 -25.83 -29.51
CA LYS A 112 15.37 -25.19 -30.57
C LYS A 112 13.88 -25.57 -30.52
N ASN A 113 13.04 -24.54 -30.37
CA ASN A 113 11.66 -24.41 -30.83
C ASN A 113 10.68 -25.58 -30.58
N ASN A 114 10.14 -25.68 -29.36
CA ASN A 114 8.89 -26.41 -29.10
C ASN A 114 7.85 -25.49 -28.42
N PRO A 115 6.70 -25.16 -29.06
CA PRO A 115 5.71 -24.25 -28.49
C PRO A 115 5.05 -24.78 -27.21
N PHE A 116 4.94 -26.11 -27.02
CA PHE A 116 4.39 -26.67 -25.78
C PHE A 116 5.28 -26.42 -24.56
N GLN A 117 6.60 -26.35 -24.76
CA GLN A 117 7.53 -26.10 -23.66
C GLN A 117 7.57 -24.62 -23.26
N LEU A 118 7.31 -23.71 -24.21
CA LEU A 118 7.09 -22.29 -23.94
C LEU A 118 5.75 -22.06 -23.21
N VAL A 119 4.66 -22.68 -23.65
CA VAL A 119 3.37 -22.61 -22.95
C VAL A 119 3.47 -23.20 -21.53
N LEU A 120 4.17 -24.33 -21.35
CA LEU A 120 4.41 -24.86 -20.00
C LEU A 120 5.31 -23.95 -19.17
N ALA A 121 6.34 -23.33 -19.74
CA ALA A 121 7.20 -22.37 -19.02
C ALA A 121 6.47 -21.06 -18.68
N ASP A 122 5.52 -20.61 -19.50
CA ASP A 122 4.67 -19.45 -19.21
C ASP A 122 3.51 -19.79 -18.29
N VAL A 123 2.97 -21.00 -18.31
CA VAL A 123 2.04 -21.47 -17.26
C VAL A 123 2.80 -21.67 -15.94
N TRP A 124 4.05 -22.12 -15.95
CA TRP A 124 4.89 -22.19 -14.74
C TRP A 124 5.30 -20.80 -14.25
N ARG A 125 5.69 -19.88 -15.13
CA ARG A 125 5.96 -18.48 -14.77
C ARG A 125 4.71 -17.79 -14.24
N ASN A 126 3.56 -17.96 -14.90
CA ASN A 126 2.30 -17.39 -14.40
C ASN A 126 1.83 -18.06 -13.11
N LEU A 127 2.04 -19.37 -12.90
CA LEU A 127 1.79 -19.98 -11.58
C LEU A 127 2.77 -19.47 -10.52
N VAL A 128 4.06 -19.32 -10.82
CA VAL A 128 5.06 -18.78 -9.85
C VAL A 128 4.78 -17.30 -9.55
N VAL A 129 4.36 -16.53 -10.54
CA VAL A 129 3.95 -15.12 -10.38
C VAL A 129 2.59 -15.01 -9.67
N GLN A 130 1.62 -15.91 -9.91
CA GLN A 130 0.36 -15.97 -9.16
C GLN A 130 0.50 -16.59 -7.76
N MET A 131 1.56 -17.38 -7.52
CA MET A 131 1.96 -17.85 -6.18
C MET A 131 2.87 -16.82 -5.46
N SER A 132 3.21 -15.70 -6.09
CA SER A 132 3.86 -14.54 -5.45
C SER A 132 2.87 -13.72 -4.59
N THR A 133 1.97 -14.40 -3.88
CA THR A 133 1.06 -13.79 -2.89
C THR A 133 1.83 -13.45 -1.63
N MET A 134 2.50 -12.30 -1.67
CA MET A 134 3.32 -11.68 -0.63
C MET A 134 4.49 -12.56 -0.12
N ALA A 135 5.72 -12.17 -0.48
CA ALA A 135 6.94 -12.76 0.10
C ALA A 135 7.06 -12.56 1.62
N TYR A 136 6.26 -11.62 2.18
CA TYR A 136 6.20 -11.26 3.58
C TYR A 136 4.75 -11.22 4.07
N THR A 137 4.48 -11.81 5.23
CA THR A 137 3.13 -11.86 5.82
C THR A 137 3.11 -11.12 7.16
N PRO A 138 2.27 -10.07 7.34
CA PRO A 138 2.04 -9.46 8.64
C PRO A 138 1.25 -10.40 9.55
N VAL A 139 1.59 -10.42 10.84
CA VAL A 139 0.95 -11.23 11.89
C VAL A 139 0.64 -10.32 13.07
N GLU A 140 -0.65 -10.20 13.39
CA GLU A 140 -1.18 -9.25 14.36
C GLU A 140 -1.30 -9.88 15.77
N TYR A 141 -1.01 -9.08 16.79
CA TYR A 141 -1.06 -9.44 18.21
C TYR A 141 -1.65 -8.29 19.04
N GLY A 142 -2.20 -8.62 20.22
CA GLY A 142 -2.84 -7.66 21.11
C GLY A 142 -4.18 -7.13 20.59
N THR A 143 -4.53 -5.91 20.98
CA THR A 143 -5.86 -5.34 20.71
C THR A 143 -5.73 -4.11 19.78
N PRO A 144 -6.24 -4.11 18.54
CA PRO A 144 -6.16 -2.91 17.70
C PRO A 144 -6.76 -1.67 18.39
N ASN A 145 -6.18 -0.50 18.14
CA ASN A 145 -6.49 0.78 18.81
C ASN A 145 -6.08 0.88 20.29
N THR A 146 -5.17 0.02 20.78
CA THR A 146 -4.59 0.11 22.14
C THR A 146 -3.05 0.07 22.13
N LEU A 147 -2.44 0.26 23.31
CA LEU A 147 -0.99 0.32 23.50
C LEU A 147 -0.29 -1.05 23.31
N ASP A 148 -1.02 -2.17 23.40
CA ASP A 148 -0.50 -3.54 23.24
C ASP A 148 -0.57 -4.07 21.79
N TYR A 149 -1.18 -3.34 20.84
CA TYR A 149 -1.26 -3.78 19.45
C TYR A 149 0.11 -3.84 18.77
N ARG A 150 0.44 -4.98 18.16
CA ARG A 150 1.68 -5.18 17.39
C ARG A 150 1.44 -5.94 16.10
N ILE A 151 2.21 -5.60 15.07
CA ILE A 151 2.25 -6.36 13.81
C ILE A 151 3.69 -6.80 13.55
N TYR A 152 3.95 -8.10 13.67
CA TYR A 152 5.22 -8.74 13.33
C TYR A 152 5.19 -9.26 11.88
N PHE A 153 6.36 -9.54 11.31
CA PHE A 153 6.47 -9.95 9.91
C PHE A 153 7.08 -11.35 9.81
N LYS A 154 6.50 -12.19 8.95
CA LYS A 154 7.08 -13.49 8.54
C LYS A 154 7.57 -13.43 7.10
N ALA A 155 8.75 -13.99 6.83
CA ALA A 155 9.19 -14.28 5.47
C ALA A 155 8.45 -15.50 4.89
N SER A 156 8.58 -15.73 3.57
CA SER A 156 7.93 -16.84 2.85
C SER A 156 8.30 -18.25 3.33
N ASN A 157 9.40 -18.39 4.08
CA ASN A 157 9.81 -19.63 4.75
C ASN A 157 9.12 -19.86 6.12
N GLY A 158 8.29 -18.90 6.57
CA GLY A 158 7.56 -18.97 7.84
C GLY A 158 8.28 -18.38 9.06
N ASN A 159 9.56 -18.00 8.91
CA ASN A 159 10.36 -17.41 10.00
C ASN A 159 9.92 -15.97 10.26
N PHE A 160 9.87 -15.57 11.53
CA PHE A 160 9.75 -14.16 11.90
C PHE A 160 11.03 -13.41 11.53
N ILE A 161 10.87 -12.14 11.13
CA ILE A 161 11.92 -11.25 10.65
C ILE A 161 11.69 -9.82 11.12
N SER A 162 12.73 -8.98 11.12
CA SER A 162 12.60 -7.54 11.26
C SER A 162 12.15 -6.90 9.93
N PRO A 163 11.04 -6.15 9.89
CA PRO A 163 10.67 -5.41 8.68
C PRO A 163 11.64 -4.27 8.38
N PHE A 164 12.34 -3.74 9.38
CA PHE A 164 13.36 -2.69 9.22
C PHE A 164 14.66 -3.28 8.64
N HIS A 165 15.09 -4.46 9.07
CA HIS A 165 16.44 -4.96 8.76
C HIS A 165 16.50 -6.13 7.78
N ASP A 166 15.52 -7.03 7.79
CA ASP A 166 15.55 -8.28 7.02
C ASP A 166 14.84 -8.21 5.66
N ILE A 167 13.98 -7.22 5.44
CA ILE A 167 13.40 -6.97 4.11
C ILE A 167 14.45 -6.23 3.27
N PRO A 168 14.90 -6.74 2.12
CA PRO A 168 15.87 -6.05 1.29
C PRO A 168 15.31 -4.73 0.75
N LEU A 169 16.09 -3.65 0.83
CA LEU A 169 15.74 -2.34 0.23
C LEU A 169 15.34 -2.48 -1.26
N TYR A 170 16.15 -3.20 -2.03
CA TYR A 170 15.92 -3.41 -3.46
C TYR A 170 15.10 -4.69 -3.69
N ALA A 171 13.98 -4.55 -4.41
CA ALA A 171 13.28 -5.67 -5.04
C ALA A 171 13.92 -6.04 -6.38
N ASP A 172 14.37 -5.03 -7.13
CA ASP A 172 15.14 -5.17 -8.37
C ASP A 172 16.15 -4.02 -8.45
N LYS A 173 17.43 -4.33 -8.18
CA LYS A 173 18.50 -3.33 -8.14
C LYS A 173 18.89 -2.81 -9.52
N GLU A 174 18.74 -3.60 -10.57
CA GLU A 174 19.05 -3.17 -11.94
C GLU A 174 18.04 -2.15 -12.46
N LYS A 175 16.80 -2.22 -11.97
CA LYS A 175 15.69 -1.32 -12.37
C LYS A 175 15.39 -0.20 -11.37
N ASN A 176 16.12 -0.11 -10.25
CA ASN A 176 15.82 0.77 -9.12
C ASN A 176 14.36 0.62 -8.65
N ILE A 177 13.92 -0.63 -8.44
CA ILE A 177 12.64 -0.96 -7.80
C ILE A 177 12.91 -1.34 -6.35
N PHE A 178 12.20 -0.67 -5.45
CA PHE A 178 12.40 -0.77 -4.01
C PHE A 178 11.25 -1.54 -3.36
N ASN A 179 11.51 -2.25 -2.26
CA ASN A 179 10.45 -2.73 -1.39
C ASN A 179 10.05 -1.59 -0.43
N MET A 180 8.77 -1.27 -0.33
CA MET A 180 8.22 -0.38 0.69
C MET A 180 7.41 -1.20 1.70
N VAL A 181 7.56 -0.88 2.99
CA VAL A 181 6.70 -1.42 4.05
C VAL A 181 5.57 -0.41 4.31
N VAL A 182 4.33 -0.78 4.01
CA VAL A 182 3.16 0.11 4.17
C VAL A 182 2.69 0.12 5.62
N GLU A 183 2.84 1.26 6.28
CA GLU A 183 2.51 1.45 7.70
C GLU A 183 1.13 2.03 7.92
N ILE A 184 0.68 2.94 7.04
CA ILE A 184 -0.58 3.66 7.18
C ILE A 184 -1.32 3.63 5.83
N PRO A 185 -2.41 2.85 5.72
CA PRO A 185 -3.27 2.87 4.54
C PRO A 185 -3.82 4.26 4.24
N LYS A 186 -3.93 4.58 2.96
CA LYS A 186 -4.56 5.82 2.47
C LYS A 186 -5.96 5.99 3.05
N TRP A 187 -6.26 7.23 3.45
CA TRP A 187 -7.49 7.67 4.12
C TRP A 187 -7.73 7.04 5.50
N THR A 188 -6.67 6.68 6.22
CA THR A 188 -6.75 6.28 7.64
C THR A 188 -5.98 7.25 8.54
N ASN A 189 -6.31 7.24 9.83
CA ASN A 189 -5.81 8.24 10.80
C ASN A 189 -4.77 7.68 11.78
N HIS A 190 -4.69 6.35 11.98
CA HIS A 190 -3.75 5.75 12.92
C HIS A 190 -2.31 6.09 12.50
N LYS A 191 -1.57 6.87 13.31
CA LYS A 191 -0.12 6.99 13.12
C LYS A 191 0.51 5.70 13.60
N MET A 192 0.83 4.82 12.66
CA MET A 192 1.55 3.58 12.93
C MET A 192 2.89 3.62 12.22
N GLU A 193 3.87 2.98 12.85
CA GLU A 193 5.29 3.10 12.54
C GLU A 193 5.99 1.79 12.91
N LEU A 194 7.08 1.45 12.21
CA LEU A 194 8.01 0.39 12.60
C LEU A 194 8.68 0.80 13.91
N ASN A 195 8.43 0.05 14.99
CA ASN A 195 9.01 0.45 16.26
C ASN A 195 10.51 0.12 16.32
N LYS A 196 11.34 1.17 16.33
CA LYS A 196 12.79 1.06 16.40
C LYS A 196 13.32 0.39 17.67
N GLU A 197 12.62 0.49 18.79
CA GLU A 197 13.11 0.12 20.13
C GLU A 197 12.76 -1.32 20.55
N GLU A 198 11.73 -1.91 19.94
CA GLU A 198 11.28 -3.27 20.21
C GLU A 198 11.94 -4.28 19.26
N LYS A 199 12.30 -5.45 19.80
CA LYS A 199 12.97 -6.53 19.05
C LYS A 199 12.14 -6.99 17.85
N LEU A 200 12.82 -7.24 16.72
CA LEU A 200 12.22 -7.52 15.41
C LEU A 200 11.35 -6.38 14.87
N ASN A 201 11.48 -5.17 15.42
CA ASN A 201 10.88 -3.92 14.96
C ASN A 201 9.40 -4.05 14.53
N PRO A 202 8.51 -4.58 15.38
CA PRO A 202 7.09 -4.71 15.04
C PRO A 202 6.49 -3.34 14.76
N MET A 203 5.53 -3.29 13.84
CA MET A 203 4.74 -2.09 13.65
C MET A 203 3.81 -1.88 14.85
N LYS A 204 3.78 -0.67 15.40
CA LYS A 204 2.85 -0.28 16.48
C LYS A 204 2.27 1.11 16.22
N GLN A 205 1.28 1.50 17.01
CA GLN A 205 0.71 2.84 16.96
C GLN A 205 1.51 3.79 17.86
N ASP A 206 1.87 4.96 17.34
CA ASP A 206 2.53 6.05 18.06
C ASP A 206 1.71 6.40 19.32
N VAL A 207 2.39 6.77 20.40
CA VAL A 207 1.80 7.05 21.72
C VAL A 207 2.06 8.49 22.12
N LYS A 208 1.03 9.32 22.05
CA LYS A 208 1.07 10.73 22.46
C LYS A 208 0.30 10.91 23.77
N SER A 209 0.95 11.46 24.79
CA SER A 209 0.36 11.70 26.12
C SER A 209 -0.31 10.46 26.75
N GLY A 210 0.32 9.29 26.59
CA GLY A 210 -0.17 8.02 27.14
C GLY A 210 -1.35 7.38 26.39
N LYS A 211 -1.74 7.92 25.22
CA LYS A 211 -2.80 7.37 24.36
C LYS A 211 -2.25 7.08 22.97
N VAL A 212 -2.83 6.09 22.30
CA VAL A 212 -2.57 5.84 20.88
C VAL A 212 -2.93 7.07 20.03
N ARG A 213 -2.07 7.41 19.07
CA ARG A 213 -2.17 8.65 18.29
C ARG A 213 -2.93 8.45 16.99
N PHE A 214 -3.87 9.36 16.74
CA PHE A 214 -4.57 9.50 15.47
C PHE A 214 -4.25 10.88 14.90
N VAL A 215 -3.81 10.95 13.64
CA VAL A 215 -3.64 12.21 12.91
C VAL A 215 -5.04 12.79 12.63
N LYS A 216 -5.18 14.09 12.87
CA LYS A 216 -6.45 14.80 12.72
C LYS A 216 -6.80 15.00 11.24
N ASN A 217 -8.10 14.97 10.93
CA ASN A 217 -8.60 15.42 9.62
C ASN A 217 -8.59 16.95 9.60
N PHE A 218 -8.00 17.55 8.57
CA PHE A 218 -8.03 19.00 8.37
C PHE A 218 -8.45 19.28 6.93
N PHE A 219 -9.47 20.11 6.75
CA PHE A 219 -10.11 20.29 5.45
C PHE A 219 -9.10 20.79 4.40
N PRO A 220 -8.99 20.17 3.21
CA PRO A 220 -9.86 19.13 2.65
C PRO A 220 -9.38 17.66 2.84
N HIS A 221 -8.34 17.42 3.63
CA HIS A 221 -7.64 16.13 3.74
C HIS A 221 -8.21 15.20 4.83
N HIS A 222 -8.61 13.99 4.43
CA HIS A 222 -9.05 12.93 5.32
C HIS A 222 -7.90 11.93 5.57
N GLY A 223 -7.42 11.87 6.82
CA GLY A 223 -6.27 11.07 7.23
C GLY A 223 -5.01 11.34 6.40
N TYR A 224 -4.21 10.30 6.18
CA TYR A 224 -3.10 10.33 5.22
C TYR A 224 -3.65 10.24 3.79
N ILE A 225 -3.18 11.11 2.88
CA ILE A 225 -3.66 11.14 1.48
C ILE A 225 -2.89 10.21 0.53
N TRP A 226 -1.92 9.45 1.06
CA TRP A 226 -1.13 8.39 0.41
C TRP A 226 -1.29 7.08 1.17
N ASN A 227 -0.84 5.97 0.56
CA ASN A 227 -0.37 4.88 1.40
C ASN A 227 1.02 5.30 1.91
N TYR A 228 1.17 5.38 3.22
CA TYR A 228 2.38 5.87 3.87
C TYR A 228 3.13 4.73 4.54
N GLY A 229 4.45 4.87 4.64
CA GLY A 229 5.33 3.96 5.35
C GLY A 229 6.78 4.25 5.03
N ALA A 230 7.67 3.28 5.21
CA ALA A 230 9.10 3.52 5.07
C ALA A 230 9.80 2.52 4.14
N PHE A 231 11.02 2.87 3.71
CA PHE A 231 11.94 1.94 3.06
C PHE A 231 12.74 1.13 4.09
N PRO A 232 12.72 -0.21 4.01
CA PRO A 232 13.53 -1.04 4.89
C PRO A 232 15.01 -0.87 4.53
N GLN A 233 15.88 -1.14 5.49
CA GLN A 233 17.34 -1.00 5.34
C GLN A 233 17.79 0.43 4.95
N THR A 234 17.05 1.46 5.33
CA THR A 234 17.47 2.87 5.25
C THR A 234 17.42 3.48 6.63
N TRP A 235 18.23 4.48 6.93
CA TRP A 235 18.22 5.17 8.22
C TRP A 235 18.72 6.60 8.06
N GLU A 236 18.01 7.57 8.62
CA GLU A 236 18.46 8.97 8.72
C GLU A 236 19.28 9.16 10.01
N ASP A 237 20.61 9.04 9.91
CA ASP A 237 21.53 9.08 11.04
C ASP A 237 21.46 10.44 11.77
N PRO A 238 21.09 10.50 13.07
CA PRO A 238 21.02 11.74 13.82
C PRO A 238 22.41 12.35 14.12
N ASN A 239 23.51 11.71 13.72
CA ASN A 239 24.86 12.27 13.74
C ASN A 239 25.27 12.88 12.40
N TYR A 240 24.60 12.52 11.30
CA TYR A 240 24.75 13.17 10.02
C TYR A 240 23.97 14.50 10.02
N THR A 241 24.54 15.54 9.39
CA THR A 241 23.88 16.83 9.20
C THR A 241 23.67 17.02 7.71
N GLU A 242 22.42 17.12 7.27
CA GLU A 242 22.10 17.28 5.85
C GLU A 242 22.49 18.69 5.38
N PRO A 243 23.30 18.84 4.31
CA PRO A 243 23.80 20.15 3.88
C PRO A 243 22.71 21.15 3.48
N GLU A 244 21.58 20.70 2.94
CA GLU A 244 20.53 21.59 2.43
C GLU A 244 19.53 22.10 3.48
N THR A 245 19.48 21.47 4.67
CA THR A 245 18.69 21.93 5.82
C THR A 245 19.55 22.51 6.93
N GLY A 246 20.79 22.02 7.09
CA GLY A 246 21.62 22.24 8.27
C GLY A 246 21.13 21.50 9.53
N THR A 247 20.16 20.57 9.38
CA THR A 247 19.58 19.77 10.46
C THR A 247 20.05 18.32 10.42
N LYS A 248 19.88 17.62 11.54
CA LYS A 248 20.24 16.20 11.71
C LYS A 248 19.11 15.28 11.28
N GLY A 249 19.41 14.06 10.86
CA GLY A 249 18.37 13.05 10.57
C GLY A 249 17.50 12.73 11.79
N ASP A 250 16.24 12.40 11.56
CA ASP A 250 15.21 12.10 12.57
C ASP A 250 15.35 10.72 13.26
N LYS A 251 16.41 9.96 12.91
CA LYS A 251 16.71 8.61 13.40
C LYS A 251 15.71 7.55 12.92
N ASP A 252 14.81 7.81 11.98
CA ASP A 252 13.88 6.84 11.39
C ASP A 252 14.40 6.22 10.09
N PRO A 253 13.77 5.14 9.58
CA PRO A 253 13.96 4.70 8.20
C PRO A 253 13.29 5.70 7.25
N LEU A 254 13.88 5.87 6.05
CA LEU A 254 13.47 6.88 5.09
C LEU A 254 12.00 6.74 4.69
N ASP A 255 11.26 7.84 4.85
CA ASP A 255 9.80 7.90 4.73
C ASP A 255 9.32 7.94 3.27
N VAL A 256 8.15 7.32 3.02
CA VAL A 256 7.64 7.02 1.68
C VAL A 256 6.13 7.23 1.57
N CYS A 257 5.74 8.03 0.58
CA CYS A 257 4.39 8.32 0.15
C CYS A 257 4.11 7.62 -1.19
N GLU A 258 3.34 6.53 -1.16
CA GLU A 258 2.90 5.79 -2.35
C GLU A 258 1.58 6.37 -2.87
N ILE A 259 1.63 6.85 -4.13
CA ILE A 259 0.61 7.74 -4.72
C ILE A 259 -0.42 7.00 -5.59
N GLY A 260 -0.29 5.68 -5.75
CA GLY A 260 -1.12 4.85 -6.61
C GLY A 260 -2.59 4.82 -6.19
N ASN A 261 -3.44 4.32 -7.10
CA ASN A 261 -4.88 4.36 -6.94
C ASN A 261 -5.36 3.46 -5.77
N LYS A 262 -4.72 2.30 -5.63
CA LYS A 262 -5.06 1.26 -4.65
C LYS A 262 -4.87 1.77 -3.21
N VAL A 263 -5.77 1.36 -2.31
CA VAL A 263 -5.53 1.47 -0.87
C VAL A 263 -4.83 0.19 -0.44
N HIS A 264 -3.58 0.31 0.01
CA HIS A 264 -2.78 -0.82 0.45
C HIS A 264 -3.11 -1.20 1.90
N LYS A 265 -2.89 -2.47 2.25
CA LYS A 265 -3.10 -2.93 3.62
C LYS A 265 -1.94 -2.52 4.51
N ARG A 266 -2.23 -2.27 5.79
CA ARG A 266 -1.22 -2.12 6.83
C ARG A 266 -0.36 -3.39 6.91
N GLY A 267 0.96 -3.23 6.99
CA GLY A 267 1.92 -4.33 6.95
C GLY A 267 2.09 -5.00 5.58
N ALA A 268 1.56 -4.42 4.49
CA ALA A 268 1.88 -4.90 3.15
C ALA A 268 3.32 -4.52 2.78
N VAL A 269 4.04 -5.43 2.13
CA VAL A 269 5.35 -5.15 1.53
C VAL A 269 5.18 -5.15 0.02
N ILE A 270 5.46 -4.02 -0.62
CA ILE A 270 5.13 -3.78 -2.03
C ILE A 270 6.34 -3.30 -2.83
N GLN A 271 6.35 -3.57 -4.12
CA GLN A 271 7.40 -3.11 -5.03
C GLN A 271 6.99 -1.75 -5.61
N VAL A 272 7.84 -0.74 -5.42
CA VAL A 272 7.57 0.63 -5.87
C VAL A 272 8.67 1.18 -6.76
N LYS A 273 8.28 2.06 -7.68
CA LYS A 273 9.19 2.92 -8.43
C LYS A 273 9.15 4.33 -7.83
N VAL A 274 10.32 4.87 -7.54
CA VAL A 274 10.47 6.24 -7.03
C VAL A 274 10.37 7.27 -8.14
N LEU A 275 9.77 8.42 -7.82
CA LEU A 275 9.46 9.51 -8.76
C LEU A 275 10.11 10.83 -8.32
N GLY A 276 10.18 11.10 -7.02
CA GLY A 276 10.82 12.30 -6.46
C GLY A 276 10.89 12.25 -4.94
N ILE A 277 11.37 13.32 -4.31
CA ILE A 277 11.51 13.42 -2.85
C ILE A 277 11.33 14.86 -2.36
N MET A 278 10.69 15.06 -1.22
CA MET A 278 10.52 16.36 -0.57
C MET A 278 11.30 16.39 0.74
N CYS A 279 11.90 17.54 1.06
CA CYS A 279 12.73 17.71 2.27
C CYS A 279 11.94 18.47 3.34
N LEU A 280 11.30 17.75 4.25
CA LEU A 280 10.64 18.34 5.42
C LEU A 280 11.71 18.67 6.47
N VAL A 281 11.48 19.73 7.23
CA VAL A 281 12.19 20.00 8.48
C VAL A 281 11.14 19.94 9.58
N ASP A 282 11.07 18.79 10.25
CA ASP A 282 10.09 18.51 11.30
C ASP A 282 10.71 18.78 12.67
N GLU A 283 10.18 19.76 13.40
CA GLU A 283 10.62 20.16 14.76
C GLU A 283 12.13 20.44 14.97
N GLY A 284 12.93 20.54 13.89
CA GLY A 284 14.37 20.79 13.91
C GLY A 284 15.23 19.64 13.37
N GLU A 285 14.60 18.56 12.91
CA GLU A 285 15.22 17.39 12.30
C GLU A 285 14.94 17.38 10.78
N THR A 286 15.86 16.81 10.00
CA THR A 286 15.67 16.49 8.59
C THR A 286 14.77 15.26 8.51
N ASP A 287 13.76 15.36 7.66
CA ASP A 287 12.77 14.31 7.47
C ASP A 287 12.43 14.25 5.97
N TRP A 288 12.95 13.24 5.27
CA TRP A 288 12.79 13.13 3.81
C TRP A 288 11.57 12.30 3.42
N LYS A 289 10.65 12.91 2.66
CA LYS A 289 9.42 12.26 2.16
C LYS A 289 9.58 11.85 0.69
N VAL A 290 9.85 10.57 0.43
CA VAL A 290 9.92 10.00 -0.93
C VAL A 290 8.52 9.91 -1.55
N LEU A 291 8.39 10.29 -2.81
CA LEU A 291 7.21 10.07 -3.64
C LEU A 291 7.44 8.88 -4.57
N CYS A 292 6.59 7.86 -4.49
CA CYS A 292 6.70 6.64 -5.27
C CYS A 292 5.34 6.11 -5.74
N ILE A 293 5.33 5.08 -6.57
CA ILE A 293 4.12 4.39 -7.05
C ILE A 293 4.33 2.88 -7.10
N ASP A 294 3.33 2.08 -6.69
CA ASP A 294 3.31 0.61 -6.89
C ASP A 294 3.57 0.30 -8.37
N VAL A 295 4.55 -0.57 -8.67
CA VAL A 295 4.87 -0.98 -10.04
C VAL A 295 3.69 -1.64 -10.77
N ASN A 296 2.68 -2.10 -10.02
CA ASN A 296 1.45 -2.70 -10.52
C ASN A 296 0.32 -1.69 -10.76
N ASP A 297 0.49 -0.40 -10.44
CA ASP A 297 -0.54 0.61 -10.71
C ASP A 297 -0.68 0.88 -12.23
N PRO A 298 -1.91 1.04 -12.76
CA PRO A 298 -2.13 1.33 -14.19
C PRO A 298 -1.42 2.58 -14.74
N ASN A 299 -1.05 3.53 -13.89
CA ASN A 299 -0.30 4.73 -14.27
C ASN A 299 1.22 4.61 -14.03
N ALA A 300 1.72 3.55 -13.39
CA ALA A 300 3.15 3.39 -13.10
C ALA A 300 4.02 3.45 -14.37
N SER A 301 3.54 2.94 -15.50
CA SER A 301 4.24 3.04 -16.80
C SER A 301 4.36 4.47 -17.36
N LYS A 302 3.49 5.38 -16.92
CA LYS A 302 3.35 6.77 -17.41
C LYS A 302 3.98 7.81 -16.47
N MET A 303 4.48 7.39 -15.32
CA MET A 303 5.15 8.21 -14.31
C MET A 303 6.57 7.72 -14.12
N ASN A 304 7.57 8.51 -14.53
CA ASN A 304 8.98 8.11 -14.50
C ASN A 304 9.90 9.15 -13.84
N ASP A 305 9.44 10.40 -13.68
CA ASP A 305 10.09 11.45 -12.88
C ASP A 305 8.98 12.30 -12.22
N ILE A 306 9.36 13.24 -11.35
CA ILE A 306 8.44 14.02 -10.51
C ILE A 306 7.45 14.88 -11.32
N GLU A 307 7.85 15.37 -12.50
CA GLU A 307 6.97 16.16 -13.37
C GLU A 307 5.77 15.37 -13.91
N ASP A 308 5.89 14.05 -14.01
CA ASP A 308 4.78 13.20 -14.45
C ASP A 308 3.67 13.12 -13.39
N VAL A 309 4.00 13.35 -12.11
CA VAL A 309 3.01 13.43 -11.02
C VAL A 309 2.12 14.64 -11.25
N GLU A 310 2.68 15.84 -11.41
CA GLU A 310 1.90 17.06 -11.63
C GLU A 310 1.15 17.02 -12.98
N ARG A 311 1.75 16.42 -14.01
CA ARG A 311 1.12 16.24 -15.34
C ARG A 311 -0.09 15.30 -15.34
N LEU A 312 -0.13 14.30 -14.45
CA LEU A 312 -1.22 13.31 -14.39
C LEU A 312 -2.14 13.48 -13.18
N MET A 313 -1.69 14.19 -12.15
CA MET A 313 -2.36 14.45 -10.87
C MET A 313 -2.17 15.93 -10.51
N PRO A 314 -2.71 16.88 -11.30
CA PRO A 314 -2.47 18.31 -11.10
C PRO A 314 -2.95 18.79 -9.71
N GLY A 315 -2.11 19.56 -9.04
CA GLY A 315 -2.30 20.03 -7.67
C GLY A 315 -1.92 19.02 -6.58
N PHE A 316 -1.50 17.80 -6.92
CA PHE A 316 -1.17 16.77 -5.94
C PHE A 316 0.11 17.08 -5.18
N LEU A 317 1.16 17.60 -5.84
CA LEU A 317 2.39 18.00 -5.15
C LEU A 317 2.12 19.19 -4.19
N ARG A 318 1.26 20.12 -4.58
CA ARG A 318 0.79 21.21 -3.71
C ARG A 318 0.04 20.67 -2.48
N ALA A 319 -0.85 19.69 -2.68
CA ALA A 319 -1.56 19.01 -1.58
C ALA A 319 -0.61 18.25 -0.64
N THR A 320 0.49 17.67 -1.16
CA THR A 320 1.53 17.04 -0.34
C THR A 320 2.28 18.03 0.52
N PHE A 321 2.75 19.13 -0.08
CA PHE A 321 3.38 20.24 0.65
C PHE A 321 2.45 20.79 1.74
N GLU A 322 1.20 21.09 1.37
CA GLU A 322 0.16 21.59 2.26
C GLU A 322 -0.09 20.64 3.44
N TRP A 323 -0.21 19.33 3.18
CA TRP A 323 -0.50 18.35 4.22
C TRP A 323 0.62 18.26 5.27
N PHE A 324 1.87 18.09 4.85
CA PHE A 324 3.02 17.99 5.76
C PHE A 324 3.36 19.32 6.46
N SER A 325 3.07 20.46 5.83
CA SER A 325 3.13 21.77 6.50
C SER A 325 2.14 21.88 7.66
N LEU A 326 0.95 21.29 7.54
CA LEU A 326 -0.20 21.62 8.39
C LEU A 326 -0.67 20.53 9.35
N TYR A 327 -0.32 19.26 9.16
CA TYR A 327 -0.93 18.13 9.92
C TYR A 327 -0.76 18.21 11.45
N LYS A 328 0.24 18.93 11.96
CA LYS A 328 0.44 19.18 13.40
C LYS A 328 -0.22 20.47 13.92
N VAL A 329 -0.74 21.34 13.06
CA VAL A 329 -1.42 22.59 13.48
C VAL A 329 -2.68 22.32 14.32
N PRO A 330 -3.54 21.32 14.00
CA PRO A 330 -4.63 20.88 14.89
C PRO A 330 -4.17 20.42 16.29
N ASP A 331 -2.94 19.95 16.41
CA ASP A 331 -2.30 19.54 17.67
C ASP A 331 -1.66 20.73 18.43
N GLY A 332 -1.83 21.97 17.95
CA GLY A 332 -1.28 23.19 18.56
C GLY A 332 0.20 23.45 18.27
N LYS A 333 0.78 22.80 17.26
CA LYS A 333 2.17 23.04 16.81
C LYS A 333 2.23 24.13 15.74
N GLU A 334 3.44 24.64 15.49
CA GLU A 334 3.70 25.55 14.37
C GLU A 334 3.62 24.82 13.01
N VAL A 335 3.61 25.60 11.94
CA VAL A 335 3.67 25.10 10.55
C VAL A 335 5.08 24.57 10.27
N ASN A 336 5.17 23.34 9.76
CA ASN A 336 6.45 22.74 9.41
C ASN A 336 7.11 23.44 8.21
N LYS A 337 8.45 23.36 8.16
CA LYS A 337 9.28 24.01 7.15
C LYS A 337 9.79 22.99 6.14
N PHE A 338 10.28 23.46 5.00
CA PHE A 338 10.90 22.62 3.98
C PHE A 338 12.18 23.28 3.44
N ALA A 339 13.18 22.48 3.10
CA ALA A 339 14.26 22.93 2.24
C ALA A 339 13.77 23.07 0.79
N PHE A 340 14.58 23.69 -0.08
CA PHE A 340 14.23 24.00 -1.48
C PHE A 340 12.89 24.78 -1.63
N GLY A 341 12.46 25.46 -0.57
CA GLY A 341 11.15 26.11 -0.50
C GLY A 341 9.96 25.16 -0.66
N GLY A 342 10.11 23.85 -0.43
CA GLY A 342 9.07 22.84 -0.62
C GLY A 342 9.00 22.19 -2.00
N ASP A 343 9.95 22.44 -2.90
CA ASP A 343 9.96 21.77 -4.21
C ASP A 343 10.40 20.30 -4.08
N ALA A 344 9.64 19.41 -4.72
CA ALA A 344 10.02 18.01 -4.84
C ALA A 344 11.20 17.87 -5.82
N LYS A 345 12.28 17.23 -5.37
CA LYS A 345 13.46 16.89 -6.18
C LYS A 345 13.14 15.70 -7.08
N LYS A 346 13.81 15.64 -8.23
CA LYS A 346 13.69 14.60 -9.26
C LYS A 346 14.15 13.22 -8.77
N ARG A 347 13.68 12.19 -9.48
CA ARG A 347 13.98 10.77 -9.26
C ARG A 347 15.45 10.44 -9.02
N ASP A 348 16.38 11.03 -9.77
CA ASP A 348 17.79 10.63 -9.66
C ASP A 348 18.41 11.14 -8.34
N TYR A 349 18.09 12.36 -7.91
CA TYR A 349 18.45 12.88 -6.58
C TYR A 349 17.78 12.08 -5.46
N THR A 350 16.54 11.62 -5.66
CA THR A 350 15.86 10.70 -4.73
C THR A 350 16.63 9.39 -4.58
N ILE A 351 17.14 8.82 -5.66
CA ILE A 351 17.95 7.59 -5.62
C ILE A 351 19.27 7.83 -4.87
N GLU A 352 19.91 8.99 -5.04
CA GLU A 352 21.11 9.37 -4.28
C GLU A 352 20.84 9.40 -2.76
N LYS A 353 19.76 10.04 -2.31
CA LYS A 353 19.35 10.07 -0.89
C LYS A 353 18.96 8.68 -0.34
N ILE A 354 18.28 7.83 -1.14
CA ILE A 354 17.99 6.44 -0.75
C ILE A 354 19.28 5.62 -0.60
N VAL A 355 20.27 5.82 -1.48
CA VAL A 355 21.58 5.15 -1.36
C VAL A 355 22.32 5.65 -0.11
N GLU A 356 22.32 6.96 0.16
CA GLU A 356 23.00 7.54 1.31
C GLU A 356 22.45 7.01 2.64
N THR A 357 21.13 7.06 2.84
CA THR A 357 20.45 6.50 4.02
C THR A 357 20.59 4.98 4.12
N HIS A 358 20.75 4.26 3.00
CA HIS A 358 21.10 2.84 3.00
C HIS A 358 22.55 2.58 3.48
N GLU A 359 23.53 3.40 3.07
CA GLU A 359 24.89 3.31 3.59
C GLU A 359 24.97 3.71 5.08
N GLN A 360 24.14 4.66 5.54
CA GLN A 360 23.97 4.98 6.96
C GLN A 360 23.40 3.78 7.74
N TRP A 361 22.35 3.12 7.22
CA TRP A 361 21.84 1.87 7.81
C TRP A 361 22.89 0.74 7.84
N LYS A 362 23.75 0.60 6.83
CA LYS A 362 24.81 -0.42 6.85
C LYS A 362 25.79 -0.21 8.01
N LYS A 363 26.17 1.03 8.28
CA LYS A 363 27.03 1.36 9.44
C LYS A 363 26.34 1.00 10.75
N LEU A 364 25.05 1.27 10.87
CA LEU A 364 24.22 0.90 12.03
C LEU A 364 24.19 -0.63 12.22
N ILE A 365 23.74 -1.38 11.21
CA ILE A 365 23.55 -2.84 11.30
C ILE A 365 24.88 -3.61 11.36
N GLY A 366 25.97 -2.98 10.92
CA GLY A 366 27.36 -3.47 10.97
C GLY A 366 28.12 -3.09 12.25
N LYS A 367 27.54 -2.29 13.15
CA LYS A 367 28.16 -1.80 14.40
C LYS A 367 29.38 -0.88 14.19
N GLU A 368 29.38 -0.12 13.10
CA GLU A 368 30.34 0.98 12.88
C GLU A 368 29.92 2.27 13.62
N VAL A 369 28.63 2.39 13.96
CA VAL A 369 28.07 3.45 14.82
C VAL A 369 27.28 2.83 15.98
N GLU A 370 27.00 3.64 17.01
CA GLU A 370 26.12 3.21 18.10
C GLU A 370 24.68 3.03 17.64
N CYS A 371 23.97 2.05 18.20
CA CYS A 371 22.57 1.81 17.87
C CYS A 371 21.61 2.89 18.40
N LEU A 372 22.06 3.74 19.34
CA LEU A 372 21.26 4.81 19.94
C LEU A 372 19.89 4.34 20.51
N GLY A 373 19.78 3.09 20.96
CA GLY A 373 18.52 2.48 21.43
C GLY A 373 17.67 1.77 20.36
N ILE A 374 18.13 1.71 19.10
CA ILE A 374 17.51 0.91 18.04
C ILE A 374 17.81 -0.57 18.27
N ALA A 375 16.76 -1.39 18.36
CA ALA A 375 16.84 -2.85 18.40
C ALA A 375 17.26 -3.38 17.01
N CYS A 376 18.55 -3.66 16.88
CA CYS A 376 19.18 -4.07 15.61
C CYS A 376 19.09 -5.59 15.34
N GLU A 377 18.40 -6.35 16.19
CA GLU A 377 18.24 -7.81 16.01
C GLU A 377 17.56 -8.16 14.69
N ASN A 378 18.18 -9.09 13.96
CA ASN A 378 17.77 -9.51 12.62
C ASN A 378 18.05 -11.01 12.41
N VAL A 379 17.46 -11.61 11.38
CA VAL A 379 17.53 -13.07 11.14
C VAL A 379 18.30 -13.42 9.86
N THR A 380 18.39 -12.49 8.91
CA THR A 380 18.82 -12.72 7.53
C THR A 380 20.03 -11.88 7.10
N VAL A 381 20.35 -10.78 7.79
CA VAL A 381 21.44 -9.87 7.39
C VAL A 381 22.80 -10.53 7.59
N GLY A 382 23.43 -10.92 6.48
CA GLY A 382 24.77 -11.52 6.48
C GLY A 382 25.82 -10.58 7.04
N GLY A 383 26.64 -11.06 7.97
CA GLY A 383 27.72 -10.29 8.60
C GLY A 383 27.29 -9.37 9.75
N SER A 384 25.99 -9.19 10.02
CA SER A 384 25.55 -8.38 11.16
C SER A 384 25.91 -9.06 12.49
N PRO A 385 26.54 -8.34 13.45
CA PRO A 385 26.82 -8.86 14.80
C PRO A 385 25.56 -8.98 15.68
N TYR A 386 24.40 -8.49 15.20
CA TYR A 386 23.11 -8.53 15.90
C TYR A 386 22.22 -9.70 15.44
N ARG A 387 22.76 -10.60 14.61
CA ARG A 387 21.97 -11.68 14.02
C ARG A 387 21.58 -12.72 15.07
N ILE A 388 20.28 -13.00 15.18
CA ILE A 388 19.70 -14.01 16.07
C ILE A 388 19.19 -15.23 15.29
N SER A 389 18.89 -16.33 15.98
CA SER A 389 18.32 -17.52 15.33
C SER A 389 16.83 -17.32 15.01
N PRO A 390 16.28 -18.02 14.00
CA PRO A 390 14.83 -18.09 13.77
C PRO A 390 14.04 -18.56 14.99
N GLU A 391 14.65 -19.44 15.81
CA GLU A 391 14.09 -19.95 17.05
C GLU A 391 14.01 -18.87 18.13
N ASP A 392 15.04 -18.03 18.30
CA ASP A 392 15.03 -16.87 19.20
C ASP A 392 13.98 -15.83 18.76
N ALA A 393 13.90 -15.57 17.45
CA ALA A 393 12.90 -14.67 16.88
C ALA A 393 11.47 -15.18 17.13
N GLN A 394 11.24 -16.48 16.92
CA GLN A 394 9.96 -17.13 17.20
C GLN A 394 9.65 -17.16 18.71
N HIS A 395 10.66 -17.30 19.58
CA HIS A 395 10.49 -17.20 21.03
C HIS A 395 10.11 -15.78 21.47
N GLU A 396 10.72 -14.74 20.90
CA GLU A 396 10.38 -13.34 21.20
C GLU A 396 8.91 -13.04 20.87
N VAL A 397 8.45 -13.40 19.67
CA VAL A 397 7.05 -13.17 19.26
C VAL A 397 6.07 -14.06 20.04
N SER A 398 6.50 -15.22 20.56
CA SER A 398 5.62 -16.09 21.38
C SER A 398 5.17 -15.48 22.71
N LYS A 399 5.81 -14.39 23.16
CA LYS A 399 5.46 -13.65 24.39
C LYS A 399 4.28 -12.68 24.20
N GLN A 400 3.88 -12.44 22.95
CA GLN A 400 2.89 -11.42 22.61
C GLN A 400 1.46 -11.88 22.94
N PRO A 401 0.57 -10.97 23.38
CA PRO A 401 -0.81 -11.31 23.69
C PRO A 401 -1.58 -11.75 22.43
N GLU A 402 -2.51 -12.71 22.60
CA GLU A 402 -3.40 -13.13 21.52
C GLU A 402 -4.19 -11.95 20.91
N LEU A 403 -4.40 -12.01 19.60
CA LEU A 403 -5.16 -11.00 18.86
C LEU A 403 -6.62 -10.94 19.35
N LYS A 404 -7.08 -9.72 19.66
CA LYS A 404 -8.46 -9.43 20.08
C LYS A 404 -9.16 -8.52 19.08
N PRO A 405 -10.50 -8.45 19.09
CA PRO A 405 -11.24 -7.43 18.34
C PRO A 405 -10.77 -6.01 18.70
N ALA A 406 -10.79 -5.12 17.72
CA ALA A 406 -10.40 -3.72 17.91
C ALA A 406 -11.17 -3.04 19.04
N ALA A 407 -10.48 -2.25 19.88
CA ALA A 407 -11.12 -1.32 20.79
C ALA A 407 -11.86 -0.21 20.01
N PRO A 408 -12.89 0.43 20.57
CA PRO A 408 -13.56 1.56 19.91
C PRO A 408 -12.58 2.67 19.55
N LEU A 409 -12.82 3.34 18.42
CA LEU A 409 -12.11 4.58 18.09
C LEU A 409 -12.54 5.71 19.05
N PRO A 410 -11.65 6.66 19.37
CA PRO A 410 -12.03 7.90 20.04
C PRO A 410 -13.05 8.70 19.21
N ASP A 411 -14.02 9.33 19.89
CA ASP A 411 -15.09 10.14 19.25
C ASP A 411 -14.54 11.34 18.43
N ASP A 412 -13.28 11.72 18.64
CA ASP A 412 -12.63 12.88 18.01
C ASP A 412 -11.70 12.52 16.83
N VAL A 413 -11.76 11.28 16.33
CA VAL A 413 -11.04 10.86 15.11
C VAL A 413 -11.67 11.45 13.84
N ASP A 414 -12.99 11.44 13.74
CA ASP A 414 -13.74 11.90 12.55
C ASP A 414 -13.94 13.44 12.51
N VAL A 415 -13.40 14.17 13.49
CA VAL A 415 -13.54 15.63 13.58
C VAL A 415 -12.73 16.33 12.49
N TRP A 416 -13.41 17.21 11.75
CA TRP A 416 -12.79 18.08 10.76
C TRP A 416 -12.29 19.39 11.40
N HIS A 417 -10.99 19.63 11.25
CA HIS A 417 -10.36 20.89 11.61
C HIS A 417 -10.31 21.82 10.39
N PHE A 418 -10.62 23.11 10.60
CA PHE A 418 -10.48 24.14 9.57
C PHE A 418 -9.38 25.09 10.02
N ILE A 419 -8.31 25.19 9.23
CA ILE A 419 -7.12 25.98 9.55
C ILE A 419 -7.36 27.44 9.13
N ASP A 420 -6.87 28.41 9.92
CA ASP A 420 -7.09 29.83 9.66
C ASP A 420 -6.58 30.21 8.25
N PRO A 421 -7.41 30.83 7.39
CA PRO A 421 -7.01 31.27 6.06
C PRO A 421 -5.74 32.12 6.01
N LYS A 422 -5.35 32.82 7.09
CA LYS A 422 -4.08 33.57 7.16
C LYS A 422 -2.85 32.67 7.22
N VAL A 423 -2.96 31.56 7.96
CA VAL A 423 -1.92 30.52 8.00
C VAL A 423 -1.84 29.85 6.62
N GLN A 424 -3.00 29.55 6.03
CA GLN A 424 -3.10 29.03 4.67
C GLN A 424 -2.49 29.98 3.63
N MET A 425 -2.80 31.28 3.68
CA MET A 425 -2.26 32.30 2.77
C MET A 425 -0.74 32.40 2.82
N THR A 426 -0.12 32.18 3.99
CA THR A 426 1.34 32.17 4.14
C THR A 426 2.00 30.99 3.41
N ILE A 427 1.26 29.89 3.22
CA ILE A 427 1.67 28.70 2.45
C ILE A 427 1.34 28.90 0.95
N ASP A 428 0.17 29.46 0.66
CA ASP A 428 -0.30 29.78 -0.68
C ASP A 428 0.56 30.83 -1.39
N GLU A 429 1.04 31.87 -0.70
CA GLU A 429 1.94 32.89 -1.30
C GLU A 429 3.30 32.28 -1.66
N LYS A 430 3.82 31.38 -0.81
CA LYS A 430 5.07 30.63 -1.07
C LYS A 430 4.94 29.63 -2.21
N SER A 431 3.76 29.06 -2.45
CA SER A 431 3.50 28.16 -3.58
C SER A 431 3.09 28.90 -4.87
N LYS A 432 2.40 30.05 -4.78
CA LYS A 432 1.99 30.86 -5.94
C LYS A 432 3.15 31.58 -6.62
N MET A 433 4.24 31.90 -5.91
CA MET A 433 5.49 32.36 -6.54
C MET A 433 6.14 31.31 -7.47
N LYS A 434 5.64 30.07 -7.50
CA LYS A 434 6.25 28.93 -8.20
C LYS A 434 5.43 28.41 -9.39
N CYS A 435 4.11 28.59 -9.38
CA CYS A 435 3.24 28.30 -10.52
C CYS A 435 3.24 29.48 -11.50
N GLY A 436 4.35 29.68 -12.22
CA GLY A 436 4.49 30.73 -13.22
C GLY A 436 3.60 30.51 -14.44
N LEU A 437 2.41 31.12 -14.41
CA LEU A 437 1.65 31.58 -15.57
C LEU A 437 1.86 33.09 -15.74
#